data_AF-A0A3M3QC79-F1
#
_entry.id   AF-A0A3M3QC79-F1
#
_cell.length_a   1.000
_cell.length_b   1.000
_cell.length_c   1.000
_cell.angle_alpha   90.00
_cell.angle_beta   90.00
_cell.angle_gamma   90.00
#
_symmetry.space_group_name_H-M   'P 1'
#
loop_
_entity.id
_entity.type
_entity.pdbx_description
1 polymer ?
#
loop_
_entity_poly.entity_id
_entity_poly.type
_entity_poly.pdbx_seq_one_letter_code
_entity_poly.pdbx_strand_id
1 'polypeptide(L)'
;MSQQSQFSLLGKRRFLPFFVTQSLGAFNDNIFKQSLILAILYKLSIDGDRSIYVNLCALLFILPFFLFSALAGQFGEKYPKDKLIRIIKFCEIVIMAVGATGFLFNHLELMLAALFAMGTHSALFGPVKYSILPQHLRETELVGGNALVEMGTFLAILAGTISAGVMMSSSHYAWIVSAAIVLVACMGFLASFGIPRAAAAAPEMKLNWNIFTQSWATLRMGLGQTPAVSRSIVGNSWFWFVGAIYLTQIPAYAKEWMYGDETVVTLILTVFSIGIALGSLLCERLSGHKVEIGLVPFGSMGLTIFGLLLWWHSGGFPQNVQANDWLAVLSSGQAWLVLFDILGIGVFGGFYIVPLYALIQSRTPVKERSRVIAANNILNALFMVVSAIVSILLLSVAKLSIPQLFLVVSLMNIAVNIYIFKIVPEFTMRFMIWLLGHSMYRVEHRNLSQIPDEGAALLVCNHVSFVDALLIAGAVRRPIRFVMYYKIYQLPVLNFIFRTAGTIPIAGRNEDMDIYEQSFKRIAQYLAEGELVCIFPEGKLTTDGEISGFKSGMSRIIQETPVPVIPMALQGLWGSFFSRDPSKTLLRRLWSRVVLVAGAPISADVATPVDVREEVKALRGAVR
;
A
#
# COMPACT_ATOMS: atom_id res chain seq x y z
N MET A 1 -9.39 25.05 0.59
CA MET A 1 -9.82 24.27 1.78
C MET A 1 -8.57 23.84 2.53
N SER A 2 -8.44 24.15 3.82
CA SER A 2 -7.27 23.76 4.63
C SER A 2 -7.14 22.24 4.66
N GLN A 3 -6.01 21.71 4.18
CA GLN A 3 -5.74 20.27 4.19
C GLN A 3 -5.74 19.75 5.63
N GLN A 4 -6.72 18.91 5.98
CA GLN A 4 -6.74 18.26 7.30
C GLN A 4 -5.62 17.22 7.33
N SER A 5 -4.64 17.40 8.22
CA SER A 5 -3.59 16.40 8.47
C SER A 5 -4.22 15.10 9.00
N GLN A 6 -3.70 13.91 8.62
CA GLN A 6 -4.11 12.63 9.22
C GLN A 6 -4.14 12.65 10.75
N PHE A 7 -3.24 13.39 11.41
CA PHE A 7 -3.22 13.48 12.87
C PHE A 7 -4.53 14.03 13.46
N SER A 8 -5.34 14.74 12.68
CA SER A 8 -6.68 15.14 13.09
C SER A 8 -7.60 13.95 13.42
N LEU A 9 -7.35 12.76 12.85
CA LEU A 9 -8.06 11.52 13.17
C LEU A 9 -7.80 11.07 14.60
N LEU A 10 -6.61 11.32 15.15
CA LEU A 10 -6.30 11.04 16.56
C LEU A 10 -7.11 11.92 17.51
N GLY A 11 -7.67 13.04 17.05
CA GLY A 11 -8.62 13.84 17.82
C GLY A 11 -10.07 13.36 17.71
N LYS A 12 -10.37 12.35 16.88
CA LYS A 12 -11.76 11.91 16.62
C LYS A 12 -12.11 10.70 17.46
N ARG A 13 -13.26 10.78 18.16
CA ARG A 13 -13.85 9.66 18.91
C ARG A 13 -14.10 8.40 18.06
N ARG A 14 -14.29 8.56 16.74
CA ARG A 14 -14.49 7.45 15.81
C ARG A 14 -13.22 6.68 15.41
N PHE A 15 -12.04 7.18 15.76
CA PHE A 15 -10.76 6.58 15.35
C PHE A 15 -9.78 6.39 16.52
N LEU A 16 -9.62 7.37 17.40
CA LEU A 16 -8.64 7.31 18.49
C LEU A 16 -8.78 6.06 19.37
N PRO A 17 -9.97 5.66 19.86
CA PRO A 17 -10.09 4.48 20.71
C PRO A 17 -9.64 3.20 19.99
N PHE A 18 -9.94 3.09 18.70
CA PHE A 18 -9.48 1.97 17.87
C PHE A 18 -7.96 2.01 17.70
N PHE A 19 -7.39 3.17 17.38
CA PHE A 19 -5.94 3.36 17.25
C PHE A 19 -5.20 2.99 18.54
N VAL A 20 -5.67 3.45 19.70
CA VAL A 20 -5.08 3.10 21.00
C VAL A 20 -5.20 1.60 21.28
N THR A 21 -6.39 1.02 21.05
CA THR A 21 -6.64 -0.42 21.27
C THR A 21 -5.68 -1.30 20.48
N GLN A 22 -5.49 -1.00 19.18
CA GLN A 22 -4.63 -1.79 18.31
C GLN A 22 -3.13 -1.55 18.58
N SER A 23 -2.73 -0.31 18.91
CA SER A 23 -1.34 0.01 19.25
C SER A 23 -0.93 -0.64 20.56
N LEU A 24 -1.80 -0.63 21.59
CA LEU A 24 -1.53 -1.31 22.85
C LEU A 24 -1.48 -2.83 22.68
N GLY A 25 -2.31 -3.41 21.81
CA GLY A 25 -2.18 -4.82 21.43
C GLY A 25 -0.79 -5.11 20.87
N ALA A 26 -0.41 -4.46 19.76
CA ALA A 26 0.90 -4.66 19.14
C ALA A 26 2.08 -4.44 20.11
N PHE A 27 1.98 -3.46 21.02
CA PHE A 27 2.98 -3.23 22.06
C PHE A 27 3.07 -4.41 23.03
N ASN A 28 1.93 -4.91 23.50
CA ASN A 28 1.84 -6.01 24.45
C ASN A 28 2.37 -7.33 23.88
N ASP A 29 1.98 -7.67 22.64
CA ASP A 29 2.47 -8.84 21.91
C ASP A 29 4.00 -8.88 21.91
N ASN A 30 4.63 -7.72 21.69
CA ASN A 30 6.08 -7.61 21.59
C ASN A 30 6.76 -7.54 22.95
N ILE A 31 6.16 -6.96 23.98
CA ILE A 31 6.68 -7.13 25.34
C ILE A 31 6.74 -8.63 25.68
N PHE A 32 5.60 -9.32 25.57
CA PHE A 32 5.50 -10.71 25.98
C PHE A 32 6.46 -11.61 25.17
N LYS A 33 6.38 -11.53 23.83
CA LYS A 33 7.20 -12.38 22.94
C LYS A 33 8.70 -12.13 23.16
N GLN A 34 9.13 -10.88 23.24
CA GLN A 34 10.56 -10.58 23.37
C GLN A 34 11.08 -10.91 24.77
N SER A 35 10.30 -10.67 25.83
CA SER A 35 10.65 -11.11 27.18
C SER A 35 10.76 -12.64 27.27
N LEU A 36 9.89 -13.39 26.59
CA LEU A 36 9.96 -14.86 26.54
C LEU A 36 11.24 -15.33 25.84
N ILE A 37 11.56 -14.75 24.67
CA ILE A 37 12.79 -15.08 23.94
C ILE A 37 14.03 -14.78 24.81
N LEU A 38 14.09 -13.61 25.45
CA LEU A 38 15.19 -13.25 26.36
C LEU A 38 15.24 -14.16 27.60
N ALA A 39 14.10 -14.60 28.13
CA ALA A 39 14.06 -15.52 29.24
C ALA A 39 14.63 -16.89 28.86
N ILE A 40 14.25 -17.43 27.69
CA ILE A 40 14.81 -18.67 27.13
C ILE A 40 16.32 -18.55 26.92
N LEU A 41 16.77 -17.41 26.39
CA LEU A 41 18.18 -17.19 26.06
C LEU A 41 19.06 -17.01 27.29
N TYR A 42 18.57 -16.36 28.36
CA TYR A 42 19.44 -15.83 29.41
C TYR A 42 19.01 -16.10 30.85
N LYS A 43 17.74 -16.41 31.13
CA LYS A 43 17.22 -16.48 32.51
C LYS A 43 16.75 -17.87 32.92
N LEU A 44 16.19 -18.64 31.99
CA LEU A 44 15.64 -19.97 32.25
C LEU A 44 16.73 -21.04 32.12
N SER A 45 16.74 -21.97 33.06
CA SER A 45 17.55 -23.18 32.96
C SER A 45 16.83 -24.18 32.07
N ILE A 46 17.26 -24.26 30.81
CA ILE A 46 16.71 -25.15 29.79
C ILE A 46 17.80 -26.13 29.38
N ASP A 47 17.48 -27.42 29.40
CA ASP A 47 18.34 -28.47 28.88
C ASP A 47 18.25 -28.52 27.34
N GLY A 48 19.40 -28.53 26.67
CA GLY A 48 19.51 -28.62 25.20
C GLY A 48 19.76 -27.28 24.48
N ASP A 49 19.61 -27.30 23.15
CA ASP A 49 19.87 -26.13 22.30
C ASP A 49 18.73 -25.09 22.41
N ARG A 50 19.04 -23.94 23.01
CA ARG A 50 18.11 -22.81 23.17
C ARG A 50 17.57 -22.31 21.83
N SER A 51 18.32 -22.47 20.74
CA SER A 51 17.93 -22.07 19.39
C SER A 51 16.65 -22.77 18.93
N ILE A 52 16.42 -24.01 19.36
CA ILE A 52 15.21 -24.78 19.05
C ILE A 52 13.98 -24.07 19.64
N TYR A 53 14.05 -23.62 20.89
CA TYR A 53 12.94 -22.95 21.56
C TYR A 53 12.67 -21.55 21.01
N VAL A 54 13.72 -20.81 20.61
CA VAL A 54 13.55 -19.51 19.94
C VAL A 54 12.86 -19.69 18.58
N ASN A 55 13.27 -20.70 17.79
CA ASN A 55 12.61 -21.02 16.53
C ASN A 55 11.16 -21.50 16.74
N LEU A 56 10.91 -22.26 17.80
CA LEU A 56 9.56 -22.67 18.19
C LEU A 56 8.70 -21.45 18.53
N CYS A 57 9.24 -20.41 19.19
CA CYS A 57 8.49 -19.18 19.44
C CYS A 57 8.02 -18.52 18.14
N ALA A 58 8.89 -18.42 17.13
CA ALA A 58 8.53 -17.88 15.82
C ALA A 58 7.41 -18.71 15.15
N LEU A 59 7.52 -20.05 15.20
CA LEU A 59 6.51 -20.95 14.65
C LEU A 59 5.17 -20.82 15.38
N LEU A 60 5.16 -20.90 16.72
CA LEU A 60 3.94 -20.85 17.52
C LEU A 60 3.20 -19.51 17.39
N PHE A 61 3.91 -18.42 17.13
CA PHE A 61 3.29 -17.12 16.89
C PHE A 61 2.65 -17.00 15.49
N ILE A 62 3.27 -17.60 14.46
CA ILE A 62 2.80 -17.49 13.06
C ILE A 62 1.75 -18.56 12.71
N LEU A 63 1.90 -19.78 13.22
CA LEU A 63 1.03 -20.92 12.92
C LEU A 63 -0.48 -20.60 13.05
N PRO A 64 -0.95 -19.90 14.09
CA PRO A 64 -2.35 -19.52 14.22
C PRO A 64 -2.94 -18.74 13.04
N PHE A 65 -2.12 -17.99 12.29
CA PHE A 65 -2.60 -17.27 11.10
C PHE A 65 -3.09 -18.22 10.00
N PHE A 66 -2.49 -19.41 9.85
CA PHE A 66 -2.96 -20.43 8.92
C PHE A 66 -4.24 -21.12 9.40
N LEU A 67 -4.35 -21.31 10.71
CA LEU A 67 -5.43 -22.07 11.33
C LEU A 67 -6.70 -21.26 11.51
N PHE A 68 -6.58 -19.99 11.91
CA PHE A 68 -7.71 -19.23 12.44
C PHE A 68 -8.06 -17.96 11.66
N SER A 69 -7.20 -17.47 10.76
CA SER A 69 -7.53 -16.26 9.97
C SER A 69 -8.80 -16.44 9.13
N ALA A 70 -9.02 -17.63 8.54
CA ALA A 70 -10.21 -17.89 7.73
C ALA A 70 -11.51 -17.86 8.56
N LEU A 71 -11.46 -18.39 9.78
CA LEU A 71 -12.55 -18.29 10.75
C LEU A 71 -12.77 -16.84 11.20
N ALA A 72 -11.67 -16.11 11.46
CA ALA A 72 -11.70 -14.69 11.80
C ALA A 72 -12.39 -13.84 10.73
N GLY A 73 -12.15 -14.13 9.44
CA GLY A 73 -12.82 -13.48 8.33
C GLY A 73 -14.35 -13.66 8.39
N GLN A 74 -14.82 -14.88 8.68
CA GLN A 74 -16.25 -15.14 8.86
C GLN A 74 -16.82 -14.42 10.08
N PHE A 75 -16.10 -14.43 11.20
CA PHE A 75 -16.54 -13.72 12.42
C PHE A 75 -16.67 -12.21 12.19
N GLY A 76 -15.72 -11.61 11.47
CA GLY A 76 -15.74 -10.17 11.15
C GLY A 76 -16.91 -9.76 10.24
N GLU A 77 -17.50 -10.69 9.50
CA GLU A 77 -18.70 -10.45 8.69
C GLU A 77 -20.00 -10.76 9.44
N LYS A 78 -20.03 -11.85 10.19
CA LYS A 78 -21.21 -12.32 10.92
C LYS A 78 -21.54 -11.46 12.15
N TYR A 79 -20.53 -11.08 12.92
CA TYR A 79 -20.73 -10.39 14.19
C TYR A 79 -20.41 -8.89 14.08
N PRO A 80 -21.04 -8.03 14.91
CA PRO A 80 -20.65 -6.63 15.02
C PRO A 80 -19.18 -6.51 15.43
N LYS A 81 -18.41 -5.74 14.66
CA LYS A 81 -16.94 -5.68 14.80
C LYS A 81 -16.52 -5.05 16.13
N ASP A 82 -17.27 -4.07 16.62
CA ASP A 82 -17.01 -3.43 17.91
C ASP A 82 -17.10 -4.42 19.08
N LYS A 83 -18.13 -5.28 19.07
CA LYS A 83 -18.29 -6.34 20.08
C LYS A 83 -17.21 -7.40 19.96
N LEU A 84 -16.90 -7.80 18.72
CA LEU A 84 -15.88 -8.81 18.46
C LEU A 84 -14.49 -8.33 18.93
N ILE A 85 -14.13 -7.07 18.68
CA ILE A 85 -12.89 -6.46 19.19
C ILE A 85 -12.84 -6.52 20.72
N ARG A 86 -13.92 -6.16 21.41
CA ARG A 86 -13.97 -6.20 22.89
C ARG A 86 -13.78 -7.61 23.43
N ILE A 87 -14.42 -8.61 22.81
CA ILE A 87 -14.25 -10.03 23.20
C ILE A 87 -12.79 -10.46 23.00
N ILE A 88 -12.21 -10.15 21.84
CA ILE A 88 -10.81 -10.46 21.53
C ILE A 88 -9.88 -9.82 22.55
N LYS A 89 -10.06 -8.53 22.88
CA LYS A 89 -9.27 -7.81 23.89
C LYS A 89 -9.49 -8.32 25.33
N PHE A 90 -10.67 -8.84 25.65
CA PHE A 90 -10.89 -9.53 26.91
C PHE A 90 -10.09 -10.84 26.97
N CYS A 91 -10.11 -11.63 25.90
CA CYS A 91 -9.28 -12.83 25.80
C CYS A 91 -7.79 -12.52 25.94
N GLU A 92 -7.31 -11.36 25.45
CA GLU A 92 -5.93 -10.93 25.65
C GLU A 92 -5.55 -10.83 27.13
N ILE A 93 -6.43 -10.32 28.00
CA ILE A 93 -6.17 -10.26 29.46
C ILE A 93 -5.97 -11.67 30.01
N VAL A 94 -6.82 -12.62 29.61
CA VAL A 94 -6.73 -14.01 30.06
C VAL A 94 -5.43 -14.65 29.58
N ILE A 95 -5.08 -14.45 28.30
CA ILE A 95 -3.83 -14.97 27.72
C ILE A 95 -2.62 -14.38 28.45
N MET A 96 -2.62 -13.08 28.71
CA MET A 96 -1.53 -12.40 29.43
C MET A 96 -1.45 -12.80 30.90
N ALA A 97 -2.58 -13.12 31.55
CA ALA A 97 -2.58 -13.67 32.89
C ALA A 97 -1.92 -15.07 32.91
N VAL A 98 -2.20 -15.93 31.93
CA VAL A 98 -1.50 -17.22 31.78
C VAL A 98 -0.01 -16.99 31.51
N GLY A 99 0.35 -16.08 30.60
CA GLY A 99 1.74 -15.71 30.35
C GLY A 99 2.47 -15.20 31.60
N ALA A 100 1.80 -14.36 32.39
CA ALA A 100 2.30 -13.85 33.67
C ALA A 100 2.54 -14.97 34.68
N THR A 101 1.61 -15.91 34.83
CA THR A 101 1.84 -17.09 35.68
C THR A 101 3.05 -17.90 35.21
N GLY A 102 3.24 -18.03 33.89
CA GLY A 102 4.42 -18.66 33.30
C GLY A 102 5.73 -17.99 33.74
N PHE A 103 5.80 -16.66 33.70
CA PHE A 103 6.99 -15.92 34.17
C PHE A 103 7.20 -16.02 35.68
N LEU A 104 6.15 -15.86 36.49
CA LEU A 104 6.27 -15.87 37.96
C LEU A 104 6.74 -17.22 38.50
N PHE A 105 6.35 -18.32 37.86
CA PHE A 105 6.68 -19.68 38.27
C PHE A 105 7.74 -20.35 37.40
N ASN A 106 8.36 -19.63 36.45
CA ASN A 106 9.34 -20.16 35.48
C ASN A 106 8.82 -21.36 34.65
N HIS A 107 7.51 -21.41 34.36
CA HIS A 107 6.91 -22.47 33.54
C HIS A 107 6.96 -22.13 32.05
N LEU A 108 7.99 -22.63 31.36
CA LEU A 108 8.20 -22.42 29.92
C LEU A 108 7.00 -22.86 29.07
N GLU A 109 6.39 -24.00 29.40
CA GLU A 109 5.24 -24.54 28.68
C GLU A 109 4.04 -23.58 28.70
N LEU A 110 3.76 -22.95 29.86
CA LEU A 110 2.69 -21.95 29.98
C LEU A 110 2.99 -20.71 29.15
N MET A 111 4.26 -20.28 29.11
CA MET A 111 4.67 -19.14 28.28
C MET A 111 4.54 -19.45 26.79
N LEU A 112 4.91 -20.66 26.36
CA LEU A 112 4.76 -21.11 24.96
C LEU A 112 3.28 -21.28 24.58
N ALA A 113 2.45 -21.82 25.48
CA ALA A 113 1.01 -21.92 25.28
C ALA A 113 0.36 -20.53 25.17
N ALA A 114 0.75 -19.59 26.04
CA ALA A 114 0.31 -18.20 25.96
C ALA A 114 0.77 -17.53 24.67
N LEU A 115 1.98 -17.83 24.17
CA LEU A 115 2.47 -17.30 22.88
C LEU A 115 1.62 -17.79 21.70
N PHE A 116 1.28 -19.09 21.66
CA PHE A 116 0.38 -19.64 20.65
C PHE A 116 -1.04 -19.04 20.74
N ALA A 117 -1.55 -18.89 21.96
CA ALA A 117 -2.84 -18.26 22.19
C ALA A 117 -2.81 -16.78 21.76
N MET A 118 -1.68 -16.10 21.94
CA MET A 118 -1.51 -14.72 21.48
C MET A 118 -1.42 -14.62 19.96
N GLY A 119 -0.74 -15.56 19.29
CA GLY A 119 -0.82 -15.67 17.83
C GLY A 119 -2.25 -15.89 17.34
N THR A 120 -3.04 -16.72 18.05
CA THR A 120 -4.47 -16.93 17.78
C THR A 120 -5.27 -15.64 17.95
N HIS A 121 -5.03 -14.90 19.03
CA HIS A 121 -5.62 -13.58 19.26
C HIS A 121 -5.35 -12.64 18.08
N SER A 122 -4.10 -12.53 17.62
CA SER A 122 -3.70 -11.63 16.54
C SER A 122 -4.23 -12.07 15.17
N ALA A 123 -4.33 -13.38 14.92
CA ALA A 123 -4.99 -13.94 13.73
C ALA A 123 -6.50 -13.63 13.70
N LEU A 124 -7.17 -13.66 14.86
CA LEU A 124 -8.59 -13.28 15.00
C LEU A 124 -8.81 -11.76 14.86
N PHE A 125 -7.88 -10.96 15.39
CA PHE A 125 -7.99 -9.51 15.37
C PHE A 125 -7.72 -8.90 13.99
N GLY A 126 -6.76 -9.45 13.23
CA GLY A 126 -6.28 -8.88 11.96
C GLY A 126 -7.40 -8.55 10.95
N PRO A 127 -8.28 -9.48 10.57
CA PRO A 127 -9.38 -9.21 9.64
C PRO A 127 -10.34 -8.13 10.12
N VAL A 128 -10.59 -8.07 11.43
CA VAL A 128 -11.50 -7.10 12.05
C VAL A 128 -10.84 -5.72 12.10
N LYS A 129 -9.56 -5.65 12.46
CA LYS A 129 -8.72 -4.44 12.51
C LYS A 129 -8.77 -3.66 11.21
N TYR A 130 -8.57 -4.32 10.06
CA TYR A 130 -8.51 -3.61 8.78
C TYR A 130 -9.89 -3.44 8.12
N SER A 131 -10.86 -4.30 8.41
CA SER A 131 -12.21 -4.20 7.82
C SER A 131 -13.13 -3.18 8.50
N ILE A 132 -12.82 -2.76 9.74
CA ILE A 132 -13.57 -1.71 10.46
C ILE A 132 -13.23 -0.31 9.96
N LEU A 133 -12.00 -0.08 9.47
CA LEU A 133 -11.54 1.24 9.03
C LEU A 133 -12.49 1.91 8.02
N PRO A 134 -12.91 1.26 6.92
CA PRO A 134 -13.82 1.90 5.96
C PRO A 134 -15.26 2.05 6.47
N GLN A 135 -15.60 1.49 7.64
CA GLN A 135 -16.90 1.73 8.27
C GLN A 135 -16.91 3.03 9.09
N HIS A 136 -15.75 3.46 9.60
CA HIS A 136 -15.63 4.63 10.48
C HIS A 136 -14.92 5.82 9.81
N LEU A 137 -14.19 5.58 8.72
CA LEU A 137 -13.46 6.59 7.96
C LEU A 137 -14.14 6.87 6.61
N ARG A 138 -14.02 8.13 6.16
CA ARG A 138 -14.37 8.51 4.78
C ARG A 138 -13.31 7.96 3.82
N GLU A 139 -13.65 7.80 2.55
CA GLU A 139 -12.69 7.33 1.53
C GLU A 139 -11.42 8.19 1.46
N THR A 140 -11.56 9.52 1.60
CA THR A 140 -10.43 10.45 1.63
C THR A 140 -9.56 10.34 2.89
N GLU A 141 -10.11 9.78 3.96
CA GLU A 141 -9.41 9.57 5.23
C GLU A 141 -8.77 8.18 5.30
N LEU A 142 -9.07 7.27 4.35
CA LEU A 142 -8.71 5.86 4.44
C LEU A 142 -7.19 5.65 4.36
N VAL A 143 -6.50 6.40 3.48
CA VAL A 143 -5.04 6.34 3.37
C VAL A 143 -4.38 6.85 4.64
N GLY A 144 -4.81 8.01 5.16
CA GLY A 144 -4.28 8.57 6.42
C GLY A 144 -4.57 7.68 7.63
N GLY A 145 -5.74 7.04 7.68
CA GLY A 145 -6.09 6.06 8.70
C GLY A 145 -5.19 4.83 8.67
N ASN A 146 -4.95 4.26 7.48
CA ASN A 146 -4.01 3.15 7.32
C ASN A 146 -2.58 3.58 7.66
N ALA A 147 -2.14 4.76 7.21
CA ALA A 147 -0.82 5.31 7.53
C ALA A 147 -0.60 5.41 9.05
N LEU A 148 -1.58 5.94 9.79
CA LEU A 148 -1.50 6.01 11.25
C LEU A 148 -1.47 4.62 11.89
N VAL A 149 -2.32 3.69 11.43
CA VAL A 149 -2.36 2.32 11.96
C VAL A 149 -1.02 1.59 11.74
N GLU A 150 -0.43 1.70 10.54
CA GLU A 150 0.87 1.10 10.23
C GLU A 150 1.98 1.74 11.06
N MET A 151 2.08 3.08 11.06
CA MET A 151 3.02 3.82 11.91
C MET A 151 2.91 3.40 13.38
N GLY A 152 1.69 3.39 13.93
CA GLY A 152 1.43 3.02 15.32
C GLY A 152 1.82 1.59 15.62
N THR A 153 1.60 0.65 14.68
CA THR A 153 1.99 -0.75 14.83
C THR A 153 3.50 -0.90 14.90
N PHE A 154 4.26 -0.28 13.99
CA PHE A 154 5.74 -0.38 13.98
C PHE A 154 6.38 0.31 15.19
N LEU A 155 5.89 1.48 15.59
CA LEU A 155 6.37 2.15 16.80
C LEU A 155 6.03 1.35 18.07
N ALA A 156 4.87 0.69 18.11
CA ALA A 156 4.50 -0.19 19.21
C ALA A 156 5.38 -1.45 19.28
N ILE A 157 5.69 -2.08 18.14
CA ILE A 157 6.63 -3.22 18.06
C ILE A 157 7.99 -2.81 18.61
N LEU A 158 8.52 -1.67 18.17
CA LEU A 158 9.80 -1.15 18.62
C LEU A 158 9.80 -0.86 20.12
N ALA A 159 8.81 -0.08 20.58
CA ALA A 159 8.69 0.28 22.00
C ALA A 159 8.57 -0.97 22.87
N GLY A 160 7.80 -1.98 22.44
CA GLY A 160 7.64 -3.24 23.16
C GLY A 160 8.94 -4.03 23.26
N THR A 161 9.71 -4.07 22.17
CA THR A 161 11.02 -4.74 22.11
C THR A 161 12.03 -4.08 23.04
N ILE A 162 12.14 -2.75 23.01
CA ILE A 162 13.02 -1.99 23.92
C ILE A 162 12.58 -2.18 25.37
N SER A 163 11.28 -2.07 25.64
CA SER A 163 10.73 -2.24 26.99
C SER A 163 11.04 -3.64 27.54
N ALA A 164 10.89 -4.68 26.72
CA ALA A 164 11.25 -6.04 27.11
C ALA A 164 12.73 -6.16 27.52
N GLY A 165 13.65 -5.61 26.72
CA GLY A 165 15.08 -5.61 27.06
C GLY A 165 15.37 -4.92 28.40
N VAL A 166 14.80 -3.73 28.60
CA VAL A 166 14.94 -2.97 29.86
C VAL A 166 14.39 -3.77 31.05
N MET A 167 13.18 -4.32 30.93
CA MET A 167 12.55 -5.09 32.01
C MET A 167 13.32 -6.37 32.35
N MET A 168 13.88 -7.05 31.34
CA MET A 168 14.65 -8.28 31.49
C MET A 168 16.04 -8.06 32.11
N SER A 169 16.56 -6.83 32.07
CA SER A 169 17.81 -6.48 32.75
C SER A 169 17.69 -6.50 34.28
N SER A 170 16.48 -6.34 34.83
CA SER A 170 16.23 -6.32 36.27
C SER A 170 16.37 -7.71 36.93
N SER A 171 16.75 -7.73 38.20
CA SER A 171 16.71 -8.94 39.04
C SER A 171 15.28 -9.44 39.29
N HIS A 172 14.30 -8.54 39.28
CA HIS A 172 12.87 -8.84 39.51
C HIS A 172 12.06 -8.91 38.21
N TYR A 173 12.70 -9.28 37.09
CA TYR A 173 12.10 -9.26 35.76
C TYR A 173 10.73 -9.97 35.68
N ALA A 174 10.59 -11.12 36.35
CA ALA A 174 9.37 -11.93 36.29
C ALA A 174 8.14 -11.16 36.77
N TRP A 175 8.26 -10.41 37.88
CA TRP A 175 7.18 -9.57 38.41
C TRP A 175 6.90 -8.37 37.51
N ILE A 176 7.96 -7.70 37.04
CA ILE A 176 7.85 -6.49 36.23
C ILE A 176 7.16 -6.80 34.89
N VAL A 177 7.63 -7.83 34.18
CA VAL A 177 7.06 -8.26 32.89
C VAL A 177 5.61 -8.72 33.09
N SER A 178 5.35 -9.55 34.11
CA SER A 178 4.00 -10.05 34.42
C SER A 178 3.00 -8.92 34.69
N ALA A 179 3.39 -7.94 35.50
CA ALA A 179 2.54 -6.78 35.78
C ALA A 179 2.32 -5.93 34.52
N ALA A 180 3.38 -5.69 33.74
CA ALA A 180 3.30 -4.88 32.52
C ALA A 180 2.35 -5.49 31.49
N ILE A 181 2.48 -6.78 31.16
CA ILE A 181 1.68 -7.40 30.10
C ILE A 181 0.18 -7.45 30.43
N VAL A 182 -0.16 -7.69 31.70
CA VAL A 182 -1.55 -7.70 32.17
C VAL A 182 -2.12 -6.29 32.21
N LEU A 183 -1.35 -5.31 32.72
CA LEU A 183 -1.78 -3.92 32.78
C LEU A 183 -2.02 -3.33 31.38
N VAL A 184 -1.13 -3.60 30.43
CA VAL A 184 -1.28 -3.17 29.03
C VAL A 184 -2.51 -3.83 28.39
N ALA A 185 -2.75 -5.12 28.61
CA ALA A 185 -3.95 -5.80 28.14
C ALA A 185 -5.23 -5.15 28.69
N CYS A 186 -5.26 -4.85 29.98
CA CYS A 186 -6.36 -4.15 30.65
C CYS A 186 -6.60 -2.76 30.06
N MET A 187 -5.55 -1.97 29.85
CA MET A 187 -5.67 -0.65 29.20
C MET A 187 -6.20 -0.76 27.78
N GLY A 188 -5.73 -1.74 27.00
CA GLY A 188 -6.21 -2.00 25.64
C GLY A 188 -7.70 -2.41 25.63
N PHE A 189 -8.13 -3.23 26.59
CA PHE A 189 -9.52 -3.60 26.75
C PHE A 189 -10.40 -2.40 27.14
N LEU A 190 -9.95 -1.58 28.10
CA LEU A 190 -10.65 -0.36 28.49
C LEU A 190 -10.79 0.63 27.32
N ALA A 191 -9.73 0.82 26.53
CA ALA A 191 -9.77 1.65 25.32
C ALA A 191 -10.79 1.14 24.29
N SER A 192 -10.99 -0.18 24.20
CA SER A 192 -11.89 -0.80 23.22
C SER A 192 -13.38 -0.47 23.44
N PHE A 193 -13.77 -0.04 24.64
CA PHE A 193 -15.14 0.44 24.91
C PHE A 193 -15.46 1.75 24.18
N GLY A 194 -14.44 2.58 23.90
CA GLY A 194 -14.62 3.81 23.14
C GLY A 194 -14.84 3.59 21.64
N ILE A 195 -14.63 2.37 21.13
CA ILE A 195 -14.83 2.06 19.70
C ILE A 195 -16.33 2.15 19.38
N PRO A 196 -16.74 3.00 18.41
CA PRO A 196 -18.14 3.13 18.03
C PRO A 196 -18.72 1.82 17.46
N ARG A 197 -20.04 1.71 17.50
CA ARG A 197 -20.76 0.56 16.95
C ARG A 197 -20.41 0.35 15.48
N ALA A 198 -20.17 -0.91 15.11
CA ALA A 198 -19.79 -1.32 13.76
C ALA A 198 -20.62 -2.53 13.36
N ALA A 199 -21.66 -2.30 12.56
CA ALA A 199 -22.65 -3.33 12.22
C ALA A 199 -22.00 -4.53 11.49
N ALA A 200 -22.58 -5.70 11.73
CA ALA A 200 -22.25 -6.92 10.98
C ALA A 200 -22.60 -6.74 9.50
N ALA A 201 -21.72 -7.20 8.61
CA ALA A 201 -21.92 -7.08 7.17
C ALA A 201 -22.82 -8.19 6.61
N ALA A 202 -22.84 -9.36 7.26
CA ALA A 202 -23.63 -10.52 6.89
C ALA A 202 -24.10 -11.30 8.15
N PRO A 203 -25.06 -10.78 8.93
CA PRO A 203 -25.53 -11.42 10.17
C PRO A 203 -26.04 -12.85 9.98
N GLU A 204 -26.67 -13.10 8.83
CA GLU A 204 -27.29 -14.39 8.47
C GLU A 204 -26.27 -15.44 7.98
N MET A 205 -24.98 -15.11 7.94
CA MET A 205 -23.95 -16.02 7.47
C MET A 205 -23.88 -17.31 8.32
N LYS A 206 -23.91 -18.46 7.65
CA LYS A 206 -23.59 -19.75 8.27
C LYS A 206 -22.07 -19.91 8.36
N LEU A 207 -21.59 -20.24 9.56
CA LEU A 207 -20.17 -20.42 9.80
C LEU A 207 -19.75 -21.82 9.36
N ASN A 208 -18.69 -21.90 8.56
CA ASN A 208 -17.97 -23.14 8.32
C ASN A 208 -16.84 -23.27 9.34
N TRP A 209 -16.93 -24.26 10.22
CA TRP A 209 -15.96 -24.53 11.27
C TRP A 209 -14.77 -25.37 10.81
N ASN A 210 -14.83 -25.98 9.62
CA ASN A 210 -13.73 -26.76 9.09
C ASN A 210 -12.62 -25.84 8.56
N ILE A 211 -11.55 -25.73 9.34
CA ILE A 211 -10.40 -24.86 9.09
C ILE A 211 -9.83 -25.04 7.68
N PHE A 212 -9.56 -26.27 7.25
CA PHE A 212 -8.88 -26.51 5.97
C PHE A 212 -9.75 -26.11 4.78
N THR A 213 -11.00 -26.59 4.76
CA THR A 213 -11.94 -26.24 3.68
C THR A 213 -12.21 -24.74 3.64
N GLN A 214 -12.32 -24.11 4.81
CA GLN A 214 -12.59 -22.69 4.92
C GLN A 214 -11.38 -21.83 4.54
N SER A 215 -10.17 -22.21 4.93
CA SER A 215 -8.93 -21.53 4.52
C SER A 215 -8.76 -21.58 3.01
N TRP A 216 -9.02 -22.74 2.39
CA TRP A 216 -8.99 -22.86 0.94
C TRP A 216 -10.07 -21.99 0.25
N ALA A 217 -11.31 -22.04 0.74
CA ALA A 217 -12.39 -21.22 0.20
C ALA A 217 -12.10 -19.71 0.33
N THR A 218 -11.51 -19.29 1.45
CA THR A 218 -11.13 -17.90 1.72
C THR A 218 -10.00 -17.44 0.82
N LEU A 219 -8.94 -18.25 0.64
CA LEU A 219 -7.85 -17.96 -0.29
C LEU A 219 -8.34 -17.87 -1.74
N ARG A 220 -9.18 -18.83 -2.17
CA ARG A 220 -9.78 -18.82 -3.51
C ARG A 220 -10.64 -17.57 -3.73
N MET A 221 -11.40 -17.15 -2.72
CA MET A 221 -12.17 -15.90 -2.77
C MET A 221 -11.26 -14.68 -2.90
N GLY A 222 -10.23 -14.56 -2.08
CA GLY A 222 -9.29 -13.42 -2.13
C GLY A 222 -8.55 -13.32 -3.46
N LEU A 223 -8.04 -14.44 -3.97
CA LEU A 223 -7.33 -14.48 -5.26
C LEU A 223 -8.29 -14.38 -6.46
N GLY A 224 -9.58 -14.70 -6.28
CA GLY A 224 -10.64 -14.55 -7.27
C GLY A 224 -11.28 -13.16 -7.33
N GLN A 225 -10.87 -12.23 -6.46
CA GLN A 225 -11.31 -10.84 -6.53
C GLN A 225 -10.84 -10.16 -7.82
N THR A 226 -11.32 -8.92 -8.04
CA THR A 226 -10.84 -8.09 -9.14
C THR A 226 -9.32 -8.08 -9.22
N PRO A 227 -8.74 -8.03 -10.43
CA PRO A 227 -7.31 -7.87 -10.65
C PRO A 227 -6.61 -6.89 -9.69
N ALA A 228 -7.18 -5.71 -9.46
CA ALA A 228 -6.57 -4.74 -8.55
C ALA A 228 -6.42 -5.30 -7.12
N VAL A 229 -7.48 -5.92 -6.56
CA VAL A 229 -7.48 -6.44 -5.18
C VAL A 229 -6.60 -7.68 -5.07
N SER A 230 -6.76 -8.67 -5.96
CA SER A 230 -6.03 -9.95 -5.87
C SER A 230 -4.52 -9.77 -6.05
N ARG A 231 -4.07 -8.93 -6.99
CA ARG A 231 -2.62 -8.63 -7.12
C ARG A 231 -2.11 -7.76 -5.96
N SER A 232 -2.95 -6.91 -5.37
CA SER A 232 -2.54 -6.19 -4.14
C SER A 232 -2.34 -7.11 -2.95
N ILE A 233 -3.13 -8.18 -2.82
CA ILE A 233 -2.90 -9.22 -1.80
C ILE A 233 -1.54 -9.91 -2.02
N VAL A 234 -1.22 -10.27 -3.27
CA VAL A 234 0.08 -10.85 -3.61
C VAL A 234 1.22 -9.88 -3.36
N GLY A 235 1.08 -8.61 -3.74
CA GLY A 235 2.06 -7.56 -3.47
C GLY A 235 2.29 -7.37 -1.97
N ASN A 236 1.21 -7.32 -1.18
CA ASN A 236 1.28 -7.25 0.28
C ASN A 236 2.03 -8.46 0.87
N SER A 237 1.76 -9.67 0.36
CA SER A 237 2.45 -10.89 0.80
C SER A 237 3.93 -10.87 0.43
N TRP A 238 4.27 -10.34 -0.74
CA TRP A 238 5.65 -10.13 -1.17
C TRP A 238 6.40 -9.14 -0.26
N PHE A 239 5.77 -8.07 0.18
CA PHE A 239 6.36 -7.17 1.18
C PHE A 239 6.71 -7.91 2.49
N TRP A 240 5.81 -8.78 2.98
CA TRP A 240 6.08 -9.59 4.17
C TRP A 240 7.18 -10.64 3.94
N PHE A 241 7.30 -11.22 2.74
CA PHE A 241 8.44 -12.07 2.38
C PHE A 241 9.76 -11.31 2.51
N VAL A 242 9.85 -10.13 1.89
CA VAL A 242 11.06 -9.30 1.91
C VAL A 242 11.37 -8.82 3.33
N GLY A 243 10.37 -8.30 4.03
CA GLY A 243 10.49 -7.80 5.40
C GLY A 243 10.88 -8.89 6.40
N ALA A 244 10.34 -10.10 6.26
CA ALA A 244 10.70 -11.23 7.13
C ALA A 244 12.16 -11.65 6.95
N ILE A 245 12.72 -11.58 5.73
CA ILE A 245 14.15 -11.84 5.52
C ILE A 245 14.98 -10.76 6.23
N TYR A 246 14.72 -9.48 5.98
CA TYR A 246 15.49 -8.42 6.64
C TYR A 246 15.42 -8.53 8.17
N LEU A 247 14.21 -8.61 8.74
CA LEU A 247 14.03 -8.66 10.19
C LEU A 247 14.68 -9.88 10.85
N THR A 248 14.62 -11.04 10.20
CA THR A 248 15.21 -12.28 10.76
C THR A 248 16.73 -12.24 10.70
N GLN A 249 17.31 -11.61 9.67
CA GLN A 249 18.77 -11.58 9.48
C GLN A 249 19.48 -10.42 10.18
N ILE A 250 18.76 -9.36 10.59
CA ILE A 250 19.35 -8.19 11.25
C ILE A 250 20.23 -8.55 12.47
N PRO A 251 19.84 -9.44 13.40
CA PRO A 251 20.70 -9.78 14.53
C PRO A 251 22.03 -10.42 14.12
N ALA A 252 21.99 -11.36 13.18
CA ALA A 252 23.19 -12.00 12.65
C ALA A 252 24.03 -11.03 11.82
N TYR A 253 23.40 -10.18 11.01
CA TYR A 253 24.06 -9.13 10.24
C TYR A 253 24.82 -8.13 11.15
N ALA A 254 24.16 -7.63 12.20
CA ALA A 254 24.80 -6.71 13.15
C ALA A 254 26.03 -7.34 13.80
N LYS A 255 25.92 -8.60 14.21
CA LYS A 255 27.01 -9.34 14.85
C LYS A 255 28.17 -9.65 13.90
N GLU A 256 27.88 -10.18 12.71
CA GLU A 256 28.89 -10.71 11.79
C GLU A 256 29.50 -9.65 10.87
N TRP A 257 28.74 -8.62 10.51
CA TRP A 257 29.16 -7.63 9.50
C TRP A 257 29.43 -6.24 10.07
N MET A 258 28.78 -5.87 11.18
CA MET A 258 29.07 -4.62 11.89
C MET A 258 29.90 -4.84 13.16
N TYR A 259 30.20 -6.10 13.48
CA TYR A 259 30.87 -6.53 14.71
C TYR A 259 30.22 -5.95 15.97
N GLY A 260 28.90 -5.80 15.94
CA GLY A 260 28.11 -5.11 16.96
C GLY A 260 27.53 -6.02 18.03
N ASP A 261 27.18 -5.43 19.18
CA ASP A 261 26.44 -6.08 20.25
C ASP A 261 24.90 -5.92 20.09
N GLU A 262 24.14 -6.30 21.13
CA GLU A 262 22.67 -6.20 21.16
C GLU A 262 22.14 -4.76 21.02
N THR A 263 22.93 -3.76 21.42
CA THR A 263 22.56 -2.35 21.29
C THR A 263 22.55 -1.91 19.82
N VAL A 264 23.44 -2.48 19.00
CA VAL A 264 23.49 -2.25 17.54
C VAL A 264 22.28 -2.86 16.85
N VAL A 265 21.86 -4.06 17.25
CA VAL A 265 20.62 -4.69 16.75
C VAL A 265 19.42 -3.77 17.03
N THR A 266 19.35 -3.23 18.26
CA THR A 266 18.28 -2.31 18.67
C THR A 266 18.31 -1.01 17.88
N LEU A 267 19.49 -0.45 17.62
CA LEU A 267 19.67 0.74 16.77
C LEU A 267 19.12 0.50 15.35
N ILE A 268 19.50 -0.62 14.72
CA ILE A 268 19.05 -0.97 13.38
C ILE A 268 17.52 -1.10 13.32
N LEU A 269 16.92 -1.84 14.26
CA LEU A 269 15.47 -2.01 14.32
C LEU A 269 14.74 -0.68 14.60
N THR A 270 15.36 0.20 15.38
CA THR A 270 14.85 1.56 15.63
C THR A 270 14.80 2.37 14.34
N VAL A 271 15.91 2.42 13.61
CA VAL A 271 16.01 3.16 12.34
C VAL A 271 15.02 2.60 11.31
N PHE A 272 14.91 1.28 11.19
CA PHE A 272 13.94 0.62 10.32
C PHE A 272 12.49 1.01 10.65
N SER A 273 12.12 0.94 11.94
CA SER A 273 10.76 1.25 12.42
C SER A 273 10.40 2.73 12.23
N ILE A 274 11.35 3.64 12.49
CA ILE A 274 11.21 5.07 12.20
C ILE A 274 11.05 5.28 10.69
N GLY A 275 11.81 4.56 9.86
CA GLY A 275 11.67 4.60 8.42
C GLY A 275 10.25 4.27 7.97
N ILE A 276 9.68 3.16 8.42
CA ILE A 276 8.29 2.78 8.07
C ILE A 276 7.28 3.81 8.56
N ALA A 277 7.46 4.34 9.78
CA ALA A 277 6.63 5.40 10.30
C ALA A 277 6.66 6.66 9.40
N LEU A 278 7.84 7.13 9.02
CA LEU A 278 8.02 8.27 8.12
C LEU A 278 7.42 8.01 6.74
N GLY A 279 7.70 6.85 6.14
CA GLY A 279 7.15 6.46 4.84
C GLY A 279 5.62 6.40 4.85
N SER A 280 5.04 5.81 5.89
CA SER A 280 3.59 5.73 6.06
C SER A 280 2.96 7.12 6.17
N LEU A 281 3.56 8.02 6.97
CA LEU A 281 3.05 9.38 7.13
C LEU A 281 3.19 10.23 5.86
N LEU A 282 4.30 10.08 5.13
CA LEU A 282 4.53 10.76 3.84
C LEU A 282 3.59 10.24 2.75
N CYS A 283 3.22 8.96 2.79
CA CYS A 283 2.30 8.35 1.85
C CYS A 283 0.97 9.10 1.79
N GLU A 284 0.40 9.51 2.93
CA GLU A 284 -0.84 10.31 2.94
C GLU A 284 -0.66 11.62 2.17
N ARG A 285 0.40 12.38 2.48
CA ARG A 285 0.67 13.69 1.84
C ARG A 285 0.84 13.54 0.33
N LEU A 286 1.64 12.57 -0.10
CA LEU A 286 1.93 12.33 -1.51
C LEU A 286 0.74 11.73 -2.26
N SER A 287 -0.18 11.05 -1.57
CA SER A 287 -1.39 10.50 -2.19
C SER A 287 -2.47 11.55 -2.48
N GLY A 288 -2.30 12.80 -2.00
CA GLY A 288 -3.33 13.83 -2.11
C GLY A 288 -4.63 13.49 -1.38
N HIS A 289 -4.54 12.70 -0.30
CA HIS A 289 -5.68 12.17 0.48
C HIS A 289 -6.65 11.32 -0.36
N LYS A 290 -6.14 10.58 -1.34
CA LYS A 290 -6.89 9.61 -2.15
C LYS A 290 -6.16 8.27 -2.15
N VAL A 291 -6.86 7.19 -2.44
CA VAL A 291 -6.23 5.88 -2.65
C VAL A 291 -5.43 5.91 -3.97
N GLU A 292 -4.19 6.38 -3.89
CA GLU A 292 -3.28 6.55 -5.02
C GLU A 292 -2.31 5.38 -5.11
N ILE A 293 -2.61 4.45 -6.02
CA ILE A 293 -1.83 3.23 -6.22
C ILE A 293 -0.49 3.47 -6.92
N GLY A 294 -0.31 4.64 -7.53
CA GLY A 294 0.96 5.04 -8.15
C GLY A 294 2.12 5.07 -7.15
N LEU A 295 1.85 5.20 -5.86
CA LEU A 295 2.88 5.15 -4.82
C LEU A 295 3.47 3.74 -4.61
N VAL A 296 2.77 2.68 -5.02
CA VAL A 296 3.26 1.29 -4.84
C VAL A 296 4.49 1.00 -5.69
N PRO A 297 4.53 1.30 -7.02
CA PRO A 297 5.76 1.22 -7.80
C PRO A 297 6.89 2.07 -7.24
N PHE A 298 6.59 3.27 -6.75
CA PHE A 298 7.58 4.15 -6.13
C PHE A 298 8.21 3.51 -4.89
N GLY A 299 7.37 3.01 -3.97
CA GLY A 299 7.78 2.21 -2.81
C GLY A 299 8.65 1.03 -3.22
N SER A 300 8.23 0.27 -4.22
CA SER A 300 8.94 -0.95 -4.61
C SER A 300 10.30 -0.70 -5.25
N MET A 301 10.44 0.37 -6.04
CA MET A 301 11.73 0.77 -6.61
C MET A 301 12.70 1.20 -5.52
N GLY A 302 12.25 1.95 -4.51
CA GLY A 302 13.11 2.31 -3.39
C GLY A 302 13.52 1.10 -2.55
N LEU A 303 12.60 0.16 -2.29
CA LEU A 303 12.96 -1.11 -1.62
C LEU A 303 14.09 -1.85 -2.36
N THR A 304 14.03 -1.91 -3.70
CA THR A 304 15.11 -2.48 -4.51
C THR A 304 16.41 -1.69 -4.37
N ILE A 305 16.36 -0.36 -4.57
CA ILE A 305 17.56 0.48 -4.59
C ILE A 305 18.27 0.40 -3.25
N PHE A 306 17.56 0.59 -2.15
CA PHE A 306 18.14 0.54 -0.82
C PHE A 306 18.53 -0.88 -0.39
N GLY A 307 17.87 -1.92 -0.89
CA GLY A 307 18.32 -3.30 -0.71
C GLY A 307 19.65 -3.59 -1.42
N LEU A 308 19.85 -3.07 -2.64
CA LEU A 308 21.11 -3.16 -3.37
C LEU A 308 22.22 -2.31 -2.72
N LEU A 309 21.89 -1.10 -2.27
CA LEU A 309 22.83 -0.24 -1.55
C LEU A 309 23.23 -0.88 -0.22
N LEU A 310 22.29 -1.49 0.51
CA LEU A 310 22.61 -2.20 1.75
C LEU A 310 23.63 -3.31 1.48
N TRP A 311 23.45 -4.11 0.42
CA TRP A 311 24.46 -5.09 0.00
C TRP A 311 25.81 -4.43 -0.30
N TRP A 312 25.81 -3.33 -1.05
CA TRP A 312 27.03 -2.62 -1.45
C TRP A 312 27.79 -2.00 -0.27
N HIS A 313 27.06 -1.44 0.70
CA HIS A 313 27.61 -0.83 1.91
C HIS A 313 27.82 -1.85 3.04
N SER A 314 27.48 -3.13 2.85
CA SER A 314 27.76 -4.20 3.82
C SER A 314 29.25 -4.57 3.78
N GLY A 315 30.08 -3.88 4.56
CA GLY A 315 31.49 -4.21 4.70
C GLY A 315 32.32 -3.04 5.22
N GLY A 316 33.60 -3.29 5.54
CA GLY A 316 34.55 -2.23 5.93
C GLY A 316 34.40 -1.74 7.39
N PHE A 317 33.67 -2.46 8.23
CA PHE A 317 33.60 -2.16 9.66
C PHE A 317 34.87 -2.63 10.39
N PRO A 318 35.42 -1.83 11.32
CA PRO A 318 36.58 -2.24 12.10
C PRO A 318 36.23 -3.41 13.00
N GLN A 319 36.95 -4.50 12.85
CA GLN A 319 36.87 -5.66 13.73
C GLN A 319 37.69 -5.38 14.99
N ASN A 320 37.01 -5.07 16.09
CA ASN A 320 37.62 -4.81 17.38
C ASN A 320 37.70 -6.10 18.22
N VAL A 321 38.54 -6.09 19.26
CA VAL A 321 38.70 -7.22 20.20
C VAL A 321 37.41 -7.48 20.98
N GLN A 322 36.66 -6.41 21.28
CA GLN A 322 35.31 -6.48 21.84
C GLN A 322 34.28 -6.07 20.79
N ALA A 323 33.05 -6.56 20.94
CA ALA A 323 31.94 -6.14 20.09
C ALA A 323 31.71 -4.63 20.24
N ASN A 324 31.44 -3.97 19.11
CA ASN A 324 31.12 -2.55 19.06
C ASN A 324 29.73 -2.33 19.67
N ASP A 325 29.63 -1.43 20.65
CA ASP A 325 28.33 -0.89 21.03
C ASP A 325 27.81 0.07 19.94
N TRP A 326 26.55 0.50 20.08
CA TRP A 326 25.92 1.42 19.15
C TRP A 326 26.66 2.76 18.99
N LEU A 327 27.33 3.27 20.03
CA LEU A 327 28.10 4.51 19.97
C LEU A 327 29.40 4.32 19.15
N ALA A 328 30.11 3.22 19.38
CA ALA A 328 31.28 2.83 18.63
C ALA A 328 30.94 2.61 17.15
N VAL A 329 29.81 1.96 16.85
CA VAL A 329 29.32 1.83 15.47
C VAL A 329 29.07 3.19 14.83
N LEU A 330 28.40 4.12 15.52
CA LEU A 330 28.11 5.46 14.98
C LEU A 330 29.35 6.34 14.76
N SER A 331 30.50 5.98 15.35
CA SER A 331 31.79 6.63 15.06
C SER A 331 32.34 6.26 13.68
N SER A 332 31.88 5.15 13.08
CA SER A 332 32.25 4.73 11.73
C SER A 332 31.40 5.42 10.68
N GLY A 333 32.03 6.08 9.70
CA GLY A 333 31.33 6.67 8.54
C GLY A 333 30.50 5.65 7.76
N GLN A 334 30.94 4.39 7.72
CA GLN A 334 30.25 3.30 7.05
C GLN A 334 28.91 2.96 7.71
N ALA A 335 28.81 3.11 9.04
CA ALA A 335 27.56 2.86 9.76
C ALA A 335 26.44 3.75 9.28
N TRP A 336 26.73 5.03 9.00
CA TRP A 336 25.73 5.98 8.54
C TRP A 336 25.16 5.62 7.17
N LEU A 337 25.97 5.04 6.28
CA LEU A 337 25.50 4.55 4.98
C LEU A 337 24.54 3.37 5.15
N VAL A 338 24.93 2.38 5.96
CA VAL A 338 24.08 1.21 6.27
C VAL A 338 22.78 1.63 6.95
N LEU A 339 22.84 2.53 7.94
CA LEU A 339 21.64 3.04 8.62
C LEU A 339 20.76 3.86 7.67
N PHE A 340 21.34 4.64 6.75
CA PHE A 340 20.60 5.35 5.71
C PHE A 340 19.89 4.37 4.77
N ASP A 341 20.54 3.25 4.41
CA ASP A 341 19.91 2.24 3.58
C ASP A 341 18.75 1.57 4.28
N ILE A 342 18.92 1.21 5.56
CA ILE A 342 17.87 0.61 6.39
C ILE A 342 16.70 1.58 6.59
N LEU A 343 16.98 2.87 6.82
CA LEU A 343 15.98 3.92 6.85
C LEU A 343 15.21 3.98 5.52
N GLY A 344 15.94 3.94 4.40
CA GLY A 344 15.38 3.91 3.05
C GLY A 344 14.46 2.71 2.83
N ILE A 345 14.90 1.49 3.16
CA ILE A 345 14.06 0.28 3.09
C ILE A 345 12.77 0.50 3.91
N GLY A 346 12.87 1.05 5.12
CA GLY A 346 11.70 1.36 5.94
C GLY A 346 10.76 2.38 5.28
N VAL A 347 11.28 3.53 4.86
CA VAL A 347 10.49 4.62 4.23
C VAL A 347 9.76 4.12 2.99
N PHE A 348 10.46 3.43 2.11
CA PHE A 348 9.89 2.90 0.89
C PHE A 348 8.97 1.71 1.12
N GLY A 349 9.17 0.96 2.21
CA GLY A 349 8.21 -0.01 2.72
C GLY A 349 6.88 0.63 3.12
N GLY A 350 6.90 1.78 3.78
CA GLY A 350 5.71 2.57 4.10
C GLY A 350 4.93 3.00 2.85
N PHE A 351 5.61 3.51 1.82
CA PHE A 351 5.00 3.86 0.53
C PHE A 351 4.41 2.66 -0.22
N TYR A 352 4.97 1.47 0.01
CA TYR A 352 4.49 0.24 -0.60
C TYR A 352 3.24 -0.29 0.10
N ILE A 353 3.27 -0.42 1.43
CA ILE A 353 2.27 -1.18 2.18
C ILE A 353 0.96 -0.41 2.41
N VAL A 354 1.03 0.89 2.66
CA VAL A 354 -0.15 1.71 3.01
C VAL A 354 -1.17 1.78 1.87
N PRO A 355 -0.79 2.09 0.61
CA PRO A 355 -1.75 2.13 -0.49
C PRO A 355 -2.36 0.75 -0.81
N LEU A 356 -1.60 -0.34 -0.64
CA LEU A 356 -2.08 -1.69 -0.89
C LEU A 356 -3.22 -2.07 0.06
N TYR A 357 -3.06 -1.81 1.36
CA TYR A 357 -4.14 -2.04 2.33
C TYR A 357 -5.35 -1.14 2.06
N ALA A 358 -5.12 0.14 1.79
CA ALA A 358 -6.21 1.07 1.46
C ALA A 358 -6.98 0.63 0.21
N LEU A 359 -6.29 0.07 -0.79
CA LEU A 359 -6.93 -0.48 -1.99
C LEU A 359 -7.73 -1.75 -1.69
N ILE A 360 -7.14 -2.73 -0.99
CA ILE A 360 -7.84 -3.97 -0.63
C ILE A 360 -9.12 -3.61 0.14
N GLN A 361 -9.06 -2.64 1.05
CA GLN A 361 -10.20 -2.23 1.85
C GLN A 361 -11.28 -1.49 1.05
N SER A 362 -10.88 -0.55 0.19
CA SER A 362 -11.81 0.31 -0.58
C SER A 362 -12.48 -0.43 -1.73
N ARG A 363 -11.74 -1.30 -2.44
CA ARG A 363 -12.23 -1.99 -3.65
C ARG A 363 -12.87 -3.35 -3.38
N THR A 364 -12.83 -3.85 -2.15
CA THR A 364 -13.51 -5.11 -1.79
C THR A 364 -14.95 -4.87 -1.36
N PRO A 365 -15.93 -5.66 -1.86
CA PRO A 365 -17.31 -5.60 -1.40
C PRO A 365 -17.45 -5.72 0.12
N VAL A 366 -18.35 -4.92 0.71
CA VAL A 366 -18.52 -4.84 2.18
C VAL A 366 -18.81 -6.21 2.82
N LYS A 367 -19.55 -7.07 2.11
CA LYS A 367 -19.94 -8.43 2.57
C LYS A 367 -18.82 -9.48 2.48
N GLU A 368 -17.68 -9.13 1.91
CA GLU A 368 -16.54 -10.05 1.70
C GLU A 368 -15.23 -9.49 2.27
N ARG A 369 -15.23 -8.21 2.67
CA ARG A 369 -14.01 -7.48 3.06
C ARG A 369 -13.23 -8.17 4.17
N SER A 370 -13.89 -8.71 5.19
CA SER A 370 -13.18 -9.36 6.30
C SER A 370 -12.55 -10.67 5.84
N ARG A 371 -13.23 -11.48 5.03
CA ARG A 371 -12.67 -12.71 4.46
C ARG A 371 -11.55 -12.44 3.46
N VAL A 372 -11.63 -11.38 2.66
CA VAL A 372 -10.54 -11.01 1.75
C VAL A 372 -9.29 -10.55 2.52
N ILE A 373 -9.45 -9.80 3.61
CA ILE A 373 -8.33 -9.48 4.50
C ILE A 373 -7.80 -10.73 5.21
N ALA A 374 -8.66 -11.67 5.59
CA ALA A 374 -8.21 -12.96 6.10
C ALA A 374 -7.39 -13.75 5.08
N ALA A 375 -7.80 -13.75 3.80
CA ALA A 375 -7.03 -14.35 2.71
C ALA A 375 -5.64 -13.70 2.60
N ASN A 376 -5.59 -12.37 2.69
CA ASN A 376 -4.34 -11.61 2.74
C ASN A 376 -3.44 -12.07 3.90
N ASN A 377 -3.99 -12.21 5.11
CA ASN A 377 -3.21 -12.64 6.27
C ASN A 377 -2.66 -14.06 6.14
N ILE A 378 -3.46 -14.99 5.59
CA ILE A 378 -3.00 -16.37 5.33
C ILE A 378 -1.85 -16.35 4.31
N LEU A 379 -1.99 -15.57 3.23
CA LEU A 379 -0.96 -15.49 2.19
C LEU A 379 0.32 -14.79 2.70
N ASN A 380 0.19 -13.75 3.53
CA ASN A 380 1.34 -13.12 4.21
C ASN A 380 2.08 -14.15 5.07
N ALA A 381 1.36 -14.92 5.89
CA ALA A 381 1.95 -15.95 6.73
C ALA A 381 2.66 -17.02 5.90
N LEU A 382 2.06 -17.45 4.78
CA LEU A 382 2.70 -18.36 3.83
C LEU A 382 4.01 -17.78 3.30
N PHE A 383 4.01 -16.52 2.88
CA PHE A 383 5.18 -15.85 2.32
C PHE A 383 6.30 -15.67 3.35
N MET A 384 5.97 -15.40 4.63
CA MET A 384 6.97 -15.38 5.71
C MET A 384 7.59 -16.77 5.97
N VAL A 385 6.82 -17.86 5.88
CA VAL A 385 7.38 -19.21 6.01
C VAL A 385 8.26 -19.56 4.80
N VAL A 386 7.81 -19.24 3.59
CA VAL A 386 8.60 -19.43 2.37
C VAL A 386 9.90 -18.62 2.42
N SER A 387 9.88 -17.40 2.97
CA SER A 387 11.07 -16.57 3.10
C SER A 387 12.10 -17.14 4.08
N ALA A 388 11.64 -17.78 5.17
CA ALA A 388 12.51 -18.51 6.09
C ALA A 388 13.16 -19.72 5.40
N ILE A 389 12.39 -20.51 4.63
CA ILE A 389 12.91 -21.65 3.86
C ILE A 389 13.94 -21.18 2.84
N VAL A 390 13.63 -20.13 2.07
CA VAL A 390 14.56 -19.56 1.09
C VAL A 390 15.85 -19.07 1.77
N SER A 391 15.74 -18.42 2.92
CA SER A 391 16.90 -17.95 3.69
C SER A 391 17.78 -19.13 4.15
N ILE A 392 17.18 -20.21 4.66
CA ILE A 392 17.90 -21.44 5.04
C ILE A 392 18.62 -22.06 3.83
N LEU A 393 17.93 -22.19 2.70
CA LEU A 393 18.54 -22.75 1.49
C LEU A 393 19.71 -21.90 1.00
N LEU A 394 19.58 -20.58 0.97
CA LEU A 394 20.62 -19.69 0.47
C LEU A 394 21.81 -19.58 1.41
N LEU A 395 21.59 -19.48 2.73
CA LEU A 395 22.66 -19.33 3.71
C LEU A 395 23.32 -20.67 4.07
N SER A 396 22.52 -21.72 4.30
CA SER A 396 23.04 -23.00 4.79
C SER A 396 23.44 -23.97 3.69
N VAL A 397 22.73 -24.00 2.55
CA VAL A 397 23.02 -24.93 1.44
C VAL A 397 23.89 -24.26 0.38
N ALA A 398 23.47 -23.10 -0.15
CA ALA A 398 24.25 -22.37 -1.15
C ALA A 398 25.44 -21.57 -0.58
N LYS A 399 25.56 -21.51 0.76
CA LYS A 399 26.66 -20.84 1.49
C LYS A 399 26.83 -19.36 1.12
N LEU A 400 25.74 -18.69 0.75
CA LEU A 400 25.76 -17.25 0.53
C LEU A 400 25.91 -16.51 1.86
N SER A 401 26.57 -15.35 1.84
CA SER A 401 26.61 -14.45 2.99
C SER A 401 25.29 -13.69 3.18
N ILE A 402 25.07 -13.11 4.35
CA ILE A 402 23.87 -12.29 4.63
C ILE A 402 23.74 -11.10 3.65
N PRO A 403 24.81 -10.34 3.33
CA PRO A 403 24.72 -9.32 2.28
C PRO A 403 24.34 -9.89 0.91
N GLN A 404 24.87 -11.05 0.53
CA GLN A 404 24.51 -11.70 -0.74
C GLN A 404 23.04 -12.14 -0.75
N LEU A 405 22.50 -12.56 0.40
CA LEU A 405 21.06 -12.81 0.55
C LEU A 405 20.26 -11.52 0.30
N PHE A 406 20.67 -10.37 0.84
CA PHE A 406 20.01 -9.08 0.57
C PHE A 406 20.07 -8.69 -0.92
N LEU A 407 21.19 -8.95 -1.60
CA LEU A 407 21.30 -8.79 -3.05
C LEU A 407 20.28 -9.68 -3.79
N VAL A 408 20.24 -10.99 -3.48
CA VAL A 408 19.31 -11.93 -4.12
C VAL A 408 17.87 -11.49 -3.91
N VAL A 409 17.49 -11.11 -2.70
CA VAL A 409 16.13 -10.61 -2.39
C VAL A 409 15.81 -9.34 -3.18
N SER A 410 16.76 -8.43 -3.32
CA SER A 410 16.59 -7.20 -4.11
C SER A 410 16.39 -7.50 -5.61
N LEU A 411 17.13 -8.48 -6.15
CA LEU A 411 16.95 -8.95 -7.54
C LEU A 411 15.61 -9.67 -7.73
N MET A 412 15.18 -10.48 -6.76
CA MET A 412 13.85 -11.09 -6.76
C MET A 412 12.76 -10.01 -6.72
N ASN A 413 12.96 -8.92 -5.97
CA ASN A 413 12.02 -7.79 -5.92
C ASN A 413 11.87 -7.15 -7.30
N ILE A 414 12.96 -6.98 -8.06
CA ILE A 414 12.89 -6.52 -9.46
C ILE A 414 12.03 -7.46 -10.31
N ALA A 415 12.28 -8.77 -10.24
CA ALA A 415 11.54 -9.75 -11.03
C ALA A 415 10.04 -9.74 -10.71
N VAL A 416 9.69 -9.74 -9.41
CA VAL A 416 8.30 -9.70 -8.95
C VAL A 416 7.62 -8.39 -9.34
N ASN A 417 8.31 -7.25 -9.23
CA ASN A 417 7.79 -5.95 -9.66
C ASN A 417 7.50 -5.91 -11.16
N ILE A 418 8.43 -6.39 -11.98
CA ILE A 418 8.22 -6.48 -13.43
C ILE A 418 6.99 -7.33 -13.74
N TYR A 419 6.81 -8.46 -13.04
CA TYR A 419 5.64 -9.32 -13.20
C TYR A 419 4.34 -8.61 -12.79
N ILE A 420 4.27 -8.05 -11.57
CA ILE A 420 3.07 -7.40 -11.04
C ILE A 420 2.67 -6.20 -11.91
N PHE A 421 3.62 -5.34 -12.29
CA PHE A 421 3.35 -4.12 -13.05
C PHE A 421 3.05 -4.37 -14.53
N LYS A 422 3.56 -5.48 -15.10
CA LYS A 422 3.07 -5.96 -16.40
C LYS A 422 1.63 -6.47 -16.28
N ILE A 423 1.27 -7.16 -15.21
CA ILE A 423 -0.06 -7.77 -15.12
C ILE A 423 -1.14 -6.75 -14.70
N VAL A 424 -0.77 -5.70 -13.97
CA VAL A 424 -1.65 -4.59 -13.58
C VAL A 424 -1.07 -3.27 -14.10
N PRO A 425 -1.32 -2.92 -15.38
CA PRO A 425 -0.86 -1.66 -15.96
C PRO A 425 -1.38 -0.42 -15.23
N GLU A 426 -2.47 -0.56 -14.46
CA GLU A 426 -3.02 0.51 -13.63
C GLU A 426 -1.97 1.06 -12.65
N PHE A 427 -1.13 0.21 -12.03
CA PHE A 427 -0.07 0.66 -11.13
C PHE A 427 0.95 1.55 -11.86
N THR A 428 1.42 1.11 -13.03
CA THR A 428 2.39 1.84 -13.84
C THR A 428 1.81 3.15 -14.34
N MET A 429 0.58 3.13 -14.85
CA MET A 429 -0.10 4.33 -15.37
C MET A 429 -0.31 5.36 -14.27
N ARG A 430 -0.84 4.92 -13.12
CA ARG A 430 -1.05 5.79 -11.96
C ARG A 430 0.28 6.31 -11.40
N PHE A 431 1.34 5.51 -11.39
CA PHE A 431 2.67 5.97 -11.00
C PHE A 431 3.20 7.04 -11.96
N MET A 432 3.09 6.84 -13.28
CA MET A 432 3.49 7.84 -14.26
C MET A 432 2.69 9.13 -14.07
N ILE A 433 1.36 9.04 -13.98
CA ILE A 433 0.49 10.20 -13.73
C ILE A 433 0.91 10.93 -12.45
N TRP A 434 1.09 10.19 -11.36
CA TRP A 434 1.49 10.73 -10.06
C TRP A 434 2.85 11.42 -10.14
N LEU A 435 3.84 10.77 -10.76
CA LEU A 435 5.19 11.29 -10.95
C LEU A 435 5.15 12.58 -11.77
N LEU A 436 4.48 12.57 -12.92
CA LEU A 436 4.33 13.74 -13.79
C LEU A 436 3.65 14.91 -13.05
N GLY A 437 2.57 14.61 -12.32
CA GLY A 437 1.78 15.59 -11.56
C GLY A 437 2.44 16.12 -10.28
N HIS A 438 3.52 15.50 -9.79
CA HIS A 438 4.26 16.00 -8.61
C HIS A 438 5.66 16.54 -8.94
N SER A 439 6.29 16.03 -10.00
CA SER A 439 7.66 16.41 -10.40
C SER A 439 7.73 17.42 -11.54
N MET A 440 6.71 17.49 -12.41
CA MET A 440 6.75 18.32 -13.63
C MET A 440 5.61 19.32 -13.78
N TYR A 441 4.43 19.04 -13.21
CA TYR A 441 3.24 19.86 -13.42
C TYR A 441 2.50 20.12 -12.12
N ARG A 442 2.25 21.38 -11.77
CA ARG A 442 1.34 21.69 -10.66
C ARG A 442 -0.07 21.79 -11.24
N VAL A 443 -0.82 20.68 -11.18
CA VAL A 443 -2.15 20.59 -11.78
C VAL A 443 -3.21 21.17 -10.84
N GLU A 444 -3.89 22.22 -11.27
CA GLU A 444 -5.09 22.74 -10.63
C GLU A 444 -6.33 22.21 -11.36
N HIS A 445 -7.31 21.76 -10.59
CA HIS A 445 -8.57 21.22 -11.13
C HIS A 445 -9.71 22.19 -10.83
N ARG A 446 -10.50 22.55 -11.86
CA ARG A 446 -11.68 23.38 -11.71
C ARG A 446 -12.89 22.67 -12.30
N ASN A 447 -14.01 22.70 -11.57
CA ASN A 447 -15.32 22.23 -12.03
C ASN A 447 -15.39 20.76 -12.49
N LEU A 448 -14.45 19.88 -12.08
CA LEU A 448 -14.50 18.46 -12.45
C LEU A 448 -15.72 17.69 -11.91
N SER A 449 -16.46 18.28 -10.96
CA SER A 449 -17.75 17.75 -10.49
C SER A 449 -18.85 17.76 -11.55
N GLN A 450 -18.63 18.44 -12.68
CA GLN A 450 -19.54 18.38 -13.85
C GLN A 450 -19.45 17.04 -14.58
N ILE A 451 -18.36 16.28 -14.39
CA ILE A 451 -18.23 14.93 -14.95
C ILE A 451 -19.08 13.97 -14.13
N PRO A 452 -20.03 13.25 -14.73
CA PRO A 452 -20.97 12.42 -14.00
C PRO A 452 -20.25 11.23 -13.35
N ASP A 453 -20.57 10.96 -12.09
CA ASP A 453 -20.02 9.84 -11.32
C ASP A 453 -20.49 8.48 -11.88
N GLU A 454 -21.63 8.44 -12.58
CA GLU A 454 -22.19 7.25 -13.26
C GLU A 454 -22.78 7.61 -14.65
N GLY A 455 -22.90 6.62 -15.53
CA GLY A 455 -23.46 6.81 -16.88
C GLY A 455 -22.47 7.34 -17.92
N ALA A 456 -22.87 7.31 -19.19
CA ALA A 456 -22.01 7.65 -20.31
C ALA A 456 -21.85 9.16 -20.50
N ALA A 457 -20.65 9.61 -20.90
CA ALA A 457 -20.45 10.98 -21.38
C ALA A 457 -19.25 11.05 -22.35
N LEU A 458 -19.35 11.98 -23.30
CA LEU A 458 -18.28 12.30 -24.24
C LEU A 458 -17.49 13.51 -23.74
N LEU A 459 -16.25 13.29 -23.31
CA LEU A 459 -15.34 14.35 -22.90
C LEU A 459 -14.63 14.92 -24.13
N VAL A 460 -14.66 16.24 -24.30
CA VAL A 460 -14.06 16.93 -25.45
C VAL A 460 -13.05 17.96 -24.98
N CYS A 461 -11.77 17.78 -25.33
CA CYS A 461 -10.69 18.64 -24.86
C CYS A 461 -9.78 19.14 -25.99
N ASN A 462 -9.13 20.29 -25.79
CA ASN A 462 -8.05 20.76 -26.66
C ASN A 462 -6.80 19.87 -26.55
N HIS A 463 -5.97 19.84 -27.60
CA HIS A 463 -4.81 18.96 -27.71
C HIS A 463 -3.48 19.70 -27.90
N VAL A 464 -2.78 19.91 -26.79
CA VAL A 464 -1.56 20.72 -26.68
C VAL A 464 -0.29 19.87 -26.60
N SER A 465 -0.33 18.72 -25.92
CA SER A 465 0.85 17.88 -25.66
C SER A 465 0.54 16.37 -25.69
N PHE A 466 1.59 15.55 -25.79
CA PHE A 466 1.47 14.09 -25.66
C PHE A 466 1.02 13.64 -24.25
N VAL A 467 1.10 14.51 -23.25
CA VAL A 467 0.81 14.20 -21.84
C VAL A 467 -0.63 14.54 -21.47
N ASP A 468 -1.37 15.22 -22.35
CA ASP A 468 -2.75 15.68 -22.11
C ASP A 468 -3.65 14.55 -21.60
N ALA A 469 -3.59 13.39 -22.26
CA ALA A 469 -4.40 12.23 -21.91
C ALA A 469 -4.07 11.71 -20.49
N LEU A 470 -2.78 11.74 -20.10
CA LEU A 470 -2.34 11.32 -18.77
C LEU A 470 -2.79 12.31 -17.68
N LEU A 471 -2.72 13.61 -17.94
CA LEU A 471 -3.18 14.64 -17.00
C LEU A 471 -4.69 14.56 -16.79
N ILE A 472 -5.46 14.40 -17.87
CA ILE A 472 -6.92 14.21 -17.78
C ILE A 472 -7.25 12.91 -17.03
N ALA A 473 -6.57 11.80 -17.34
CA ALA A 473 -6.77 10.52 -16.65
C ALA A 473 -6.45 10.58 -15.15
N GLY A 474 -5.47 11.40 -14.74
CA GLY A 474 -5.14 11.63 -13.34
C GLY A 474 -6.13 12.50 -12.59
N ALA A 475 -6.71 13.47 -13.29
CA ALA A 475 -7.63 14.45 -12.72
C ALA A 475 -9.06 13.90 -12.55
N VAL A 476 -9.54 13.15 -13.54
CA VAL A 476 -10.89 12.59 -13.57
C VAL A 476 -10.96 11.30 -12.75
N ARG A 477 -12.02 11.16 -11.94
CA ARG A 477 -12.16 10.05 -10.98
C ARG A 477 -12.45 8.71 -11.65
N ARG A 478 -13.16 8.73 -12.78
CA ARG A 478 -13.59 7.54 -13.52
C ARG A 478 -12.56 7.16 -14.59
N PRO A 479 -12.44 5.85 -14.92
CA PRO A 479 -11.68 5.43 -16.10
C PRO A 479 -12.18 6.14 -17.35
N ILE A 480 -11.25 6.58 -18.21
CA ILE A 480 -11.54 7.24 -19.48
C ILE A 480 -10.98 6.41 -20.62
N ARG A 481 -11.81 6.16 -21.63
CA ARG A 481 -11.40 5.54 -22.90
C ARG A 481 -10.97 6.63 -23.87
N PHE A 482 -9.66 6.82 -24.01
CA PHE A 482 -9.11 7.84 -24.90
C PHE A 482 -9.08 7.34 -26.34
N VAL A 483 -9.48 8.20 -27.28
CA VAL A 483 -9.27 7.97 -28.71
C VAL A 483 -7.87 8.46 -29.09
N MET A 484 -7.07 7.61 -29.73
CA MET A 484 -5.65 7.85 -30.00
C MET A 484 -5.27 7.42 -31.42
N TYR A 485 -4.35 8.14 -32.04
CA TYR A 485 -3.81 7.76 -33.35
C TYR A 485 -3.20 6.35 -33.36
N TYR A 486 -3.63 5.51 -34.30
CA TYR A 486 -3.36 4.07 -34.28
C TYR A 486 -1.86 3.70 -34.33
N LYS A 487 -1.00 4.48 -35.00
CA LYS A 487 0.45 4.20 -35.01
C LYS A 487 1.10 4.38 -33.65
N ILE A 488 0.63 5.37 -32.86
CA ILE A 488 1.09 5.56 -31.47
C ILE A 488 0.58 4.39 -30.61
N TYR A 489 -0.67 4.00 -30.82
CA TYR A 489 -1.26 2.84 -30.15
C TYR A 489 -0.46 1.54 -30.43
N GLN A 490 0.15 1.40 -31.61
CA GLN A 490 0.94 0.23 -32.02
C GLN A 490 2.41 0.26 -31.56
N LEU A 491 2.87 1.32 -30.89
CA LEU A 491 4.26 1.37 -30.42
C LEU A 491 4.58 0.18 -29.49
N PRO A 492 5.71 -0.50 -29.70
CA PRO A 492 6.09 -1.65 -28.88
C PRO A 492 6.23 -1.24 -27.40
N VAL A 493 5.94 -2.17 -26.50
CA VAL A 493 5.85 -1.95 -25.03
C VAL A 493 4.63 -1.12 -24.60
N LEU A 494 4.38 0.03 -25.23
CA LEU A 494 3.25 0.91 -24.88
C LEU A 494 1.89 0.37 -25.35
N ASN A 495 1.86 -0.39 -26.45
CA ASN A 495 0.64 -1.02 -26.97
C ASN A 495 -0.11 -1.82 -25.89
N PHE A 496 0.64 -2.57 -25.09
CA PHE A 496 0.07 -3.38 -24.02
C PHE A 496 -0.63 -2.52 -22.95
N ILE A 497 -0.04 -1.38 -22.62
CA ILE A 497 -0.61 -0.41 -21.67
C ILE A 497 -1.90 0.20 -22.24
N PHE A 498 -1.85 0.69 -23.49
CA PHE A 498 -3.00 1.32 -24.14
C PHE A 498 -4.16 0.33 -24.33
N ARG A 499 -3.87 -0.91 -24.72
CA ARG A 499 -4.88 -1.97 -24.83
C ARG A 499 -5.57 -2.24 -23.49
N THR A 500 -4.81 -2.26 -22.40
CA THR A 500 -5.36 -2.52 -21.06
C THR A 500 -6.14 -1.33 -20.50
N ALA A 501 -5.74 -0.11 -20.84
CA ALA A 501 -6.49 1.10 -20.53
C ALA A 501 -7.81 1.23 -21.33
N GLY A 502 -8.01 0.38 -22.35
CA GLY A 502 -9.16 0.45 -23.24
C GLY A 502 -9.08 1.64 -24.21
N THR A 503 -7.87 2.14 -24.50
CA THR A 503 -7.62 3.17 -25.52
C THR A 503 -8.13 2.70 -26.87
N ILE A 504 -8.76 3.61 -27.62
CA ILE A 504 -9.41 3.32 -28.90
C ILE A 504 -8.48 3.82 -30.02
N PRO A 505 -7.84 2.94 -30.80
CA PRO A 505 -7.05 3.36 -31.95
C PRO A 505 -7.97 3.93 -33.04
N ILE A 506 -7.58 5.07 -33.61
CA ILE A 506 -8.26 5.70 -34.75
C ILE A 506 -7.25 6.03 -35.86
N ALA A 507 -7.69 5.86 -37.10
CA ALA A 507 -6.97 6.28 -38.31
C ALA A 507 -7.74 7.41 -39.02
N GLY A 508 -7.10 8.10 -39.95
CA GLY A 508 -7.83 8.98 -40.86
C GLY A 508 -8.72 8.16 -41.81
N ARG A 509 -9.88 8.70 -42.22
CA ARG A 509 -10.82 8.02 -43.15
C ARG A 509 -10.15 7.55 -44.45
N ASN A 510 -9.19 8.33 -44.95
CA ASN A 510 -8.44 8.01 -46.18
C ASN A 510 -7.14 7.23 -45.92
N GLU A 511 -6.80 6.97 -44.66
CA GLU A 511 -5.58 6.27 -44.28
C GLU A 511 -5.85 4.78 -44.07
N ASP A 512 -6.87 4.45 -43.28
CA ASP A 512 -7.31 3.07 -43.04
C ASP A 512 -8.80 3.09 -42.66
N MET A 513 -9.65 2.68 -43.61
CA MET A 513 -11.10 2.72 -43.44
C MET A 513 -11.59 1.69 -42.40
N ASP A 514 -10.91 0.55 -42.29
CA ASP A 514 -11.31 -0.52 -41.38
C ASP A 514 -11.04 -0.11 -39.93
N ILE A 515 -9.84 0.44 -39.64
CA ILE A 515 -9.52 0.98 -38.31
C ILE A 515 -10.44 2.16 -37.97
N TYR A 516 -10.74 3.03 -38.95
CA TYR A 516 -11.66 4.14 -38.78
C TYR A 516 -13.05 3.63 -38.35
N GLU A 517 -13.68 2.72 -39.09
CA GLU A 517 -15.01 2.19 -38.74
C GLU A 517 -15.03 1.39 -37.43
N GLN A 518 -13.98 0.60 -37.18
CA GLN A 518 -13.84 -0.13 -35.91
C GLN A 518 -13.75 0.83 -34.70
N SER A 519 -13.11 1.99 -34.86
CA SER A 519 -12.99 2.98 -33.79
C SER A 519 -14.36 3.51 -33.37
N PHE A 520 -15.25 3.85 -34.30
CA PHE A 520 -16.61 4.33 -34.00
C PHE A 520 -17.47 3.24 -33.35
N LYS A 521 -17.42 2.00 -33.85
CA LYS A 521 -18.11 0.86 -33.22
C LYS A 521 -17.68 0.69 -31.76
N ARG A 522 -16.38 0.83 -31.48
CA ARG A 522 -15.83 0.67 -30.13
C ARG A 522 -16.18 1.85 -29.21
N ILE A 523 -16.23 3.07 -29.75
CA ILE A 523 -16.73 4.25 -29.04
C ILE A 523 -18.19 4.03 -28.64
N ALA A 524 -19.05 3.64 -29.59
CA ALA A 524 -20.46 3.39 -29.35
C ALA A 524 -20.66 2.28 -28.29
N GLN A 525 -19.88 1.20 -28.38
CA GLN A 525 -19.91 0.13 -27.38
C GLN A 525 -19.58 0.64 -25.96
N TYR A 526 -18.46 1.35 -25.78
CA TYR A 526 -18.09 1.83 -24.45
C TYR A 526 -19.09 2.84 -23.89
N LEU A 527 -19.60 3.75 -24.73
CA LEU A 527 -20.64 4.68 -24.32
C LEU A 527 -21.93 3.94 -23.93
N ALA A 528 -22.33 2.89 -24.66
CA ALA A 528 -23.48 2.07 -24.29
C ALA A 528 -23.27 1.30 -22.98
N GLU A 529 -22.03 0.92 -22.66
CA GLU A 529 -21.63 0.31 -21.37
C GLU A 529 -21.56 1.35 -20.23
N GLY A 530 -21.85 2.63 -20.49
CA GLY A 530 -21.86 3.69 -19.49
C GLY A 530 -20.47 4.28 -19.19
N GLU A 531 -19.47 4.02 -20.03
CA GLU A 531 -18.10 4.49 -19.84
C GLU A 531 -17.91 5.96 -20.30
N LEU A 532 -16.83 6.59 -19.85
CA LEU A 532 -16.41 7.90 -20.37
C LEU A 532 -15.50 7.71 -21.58
N VAL A 533 -15.81 8.38 -22.69
CA VAL A 533 -14.93 8.44 -23.86
C VAL A 533 -14.36 9.85 -23.97
N CYS A 534 -13.05 10.00 -24.17
CA CYS A 534 -12.41 11.30 -24.36
C CYS A 534 -11.82 11.41 -25.76
N ILE A 535 -12.15 12.51 -26.44
CA ILE A 535 -11.64 12.85 -27.77
C ILE A 535 -10.94 14.19 -27.79
N PHE A 536 -9.96 14.28 -28.70
CA PHE A 536 -9.25 15.50 -29.06
C PHE A 536 -9.64 15.86 -30.49
N PRO A 537 -10.75 16.58 -30.71
CA PRO A 537 -11.39 16.71 -32.02
C PRO A 537 -10.59 17.53 -33.04
N GLU A 538 -9.50 18.17 -32.65
CA GLU A 538 -8.52 18.81 -33.55
C GLU A 538 -7.82 17.77 -34.46
N GLY A 539 -7.67 16.53 -33.99
CA GLY A 539 -7.06 15.42 -34.71
C GLY A 539 -5.55 15.57 -34.99
N LYS A 540 -4.91 16.60 -34.45
CA LYS A 540 -3.46 16.84 -34.45
C LYS A 540 -3.09 17.68 -33.22
N LEU A 541 -1.84 17.58 -32.78
CA LEU A 541 -1.29 18.50 -31.78
C LEU A 541 -1.16 19.90 -32.37
N THR A 542 -1.53 20.91 -31.59
CA THR A 542 -1.36 22.31 -31.96
C THR A 542 0.12 22.65 -32.23
N THR A 543 0.35 23.54 -33.19
CA THR A 543 1.69 24.00 -33.62
C THR A 543 1.97 25.45 -33.27
N ASP A 544 0.94 26.20 -32.85
CA ASP A 544 0.99 27.63 -32.50
C ASP A 544 0.39 27.92 -31.10
N GLY A 545 -0.15 26.90 -30.42
CA GLY A 545 -0.81 27.03 -29.13
C GLY A 545 -2.28 27.42 -29.22
N GLU A 546 -2.82 27.56 -30.43
CA GLU A 546 -4.24 27.85 -30.65
C GLU A 546 -5.05 26.58 -30.90
N ILE A 547 -6.35 26.65 -30.56
CA ILE A 547 -7.29 25.54 -30.72
C ILE A 547 -7.76 25.50 -32.18
N SER A 548 -7.46 24.41 -32.88
CA SER A 548 -7.87 24.17 -34.27
C SER A 548 -9.38 23.91 -34.42
N GLY A 549 -9.87 23.88 -35.65
CA GLY A 549 -11.25 23.48 -35.95
C GLY A 549 -11.54 22.04 -35.53
N PHE A 550 -12.69 21.82 -34.91
CA PHE A 550 -13.13 20.48 -34.48
C PHE A 550 -13.67 19.70 -35.68
N LYS A 551 -13.21 18.46 -35.85
CA LYS A 551 -13.59 17.59 -36.98
C LYS A 551 -14.98 16.98 -36.79
N SER A 552 -15.59 16.59 -37.92
CA SER A 552 -16.92 15.97 -38.00
C SER A 552 -17.05 14.61 -37.29
N GLY A 553 -15.95 13.99 -36.87
CA GLY A 553 -15.98 12.74 -36.09
C GLY A 553 -16.78 12.88 -34.79
N MET A 554 -16.77 14.05 -34.16
CA MET A 554 -17.61 14.32 -32.98
C MET A 554 -19.11 14.22 -33.31
N SER A 555 -19.55 14.83 -34.41
CA SER A 555 -20.96 14.77 -34.84
C SER A 555 -21.43 13.34 -35.08
N ARG A 556 -20.58 12.51 -35.69
CA ARG A 556 -20.88 11.10 -35.92
C ARG A 556 -21.09 10.33 -34.62
N ILE A 557 -20.21 10.53 -33.62
CA ILE A 557 -20.34 9.88 -32.30
C ILE A 557 -21.68 10.24 -31.66
N ILE A 558 -22.02 11.53 -31.64
CA ILE A 558 -23.24 12.03 -30.99
C ILE A 558 -24.51 11.55 -31.72
N GLN A 559 -24.47 11.45 -33.05
CA GLN A 559 -25.57 10.93 -33.86
C GLN A 559 -25.79 9.42 -33.64
N GLU A 560 -24.71 8.63 -33.54
CA GLU A 560 -24.80 7.19 -33.31
C GLU A 560 -25.12 6.86 -31.84
N THR A 561 -24.66 7.66 -30.90
CA THR A 561 -24.86 7.44 -29.46
C THR A 561 -25.10 8.77 -28.76
N PRO A 562 -26.37 9.21 -28.63
CA PRO A 562 -26.72 10.47 -28.00
C PRO A 562 -26.39 10.46 -26.50
N VAL A 563 -25.27 11.06 -26.13
CA VAL A 563 -24.79 11.18 -24.74
C VAL A 563 -24.42 12.63 -24.41
N PRO A 564 -24.45 13.04 -23.13
CA PRO A 564 -23.98 14.36 -22.73
C PRO A 564 -22.53 14.60 -23.14
N VAL A 565 -22.27 15.79 -23.70
CA VAL A 565 -20.93 16.24 -24.09
C VAL A 565 -20.39 17.17 -23.02
N ILE A 566 -19.19 16.90 -22.51
CA ILE A 566 -18.55 17.71 -21.47
C ILE A 566 -17.33 18.39 -22.09
N PRO A 567 -17.41 19.70 -22.37
CA PRO A 567 -16.27 20.47 -22.85
C PRO A 567 -15.24 20.61 -21.73
N MET A 568 -13.97 20.43 -22.06
CA MET A 568 -12.86 20.60 -21.15
C MET A 568 -11.75 21.42 -21.80
N ALA A 569 -11.01 22.15 -20.98
CA ALA A 569 -9.83 22.88 -21.43
C ALA A 569 -8.62 22.61 -20.52
N LEU A 570 -7.51 22.33 -21.19
CA LEU A 570 -6.16 22.31 -20.64
C LEU A 570 -5.51 23.66 -20.88
N GLN A 571 -5.13 24.34 -19.80
CA GLN A 571 -4.47 25.64 -19.80
C GLN A 571 -3.00 25.51 -19.35
N GLY A 572 -2.09 26.31 -19.92
CA GLY A 572 -0.72 26.45 -19.41
C GLY A 572 0.26 25.36 -19.88
N LEU A 573 -0.12 24.58 -20.89
CA LEU A 573 0.68 23.47 -21.43
C LEU A 573 1.57 23.90 -22.60
N TRP A 574 1.23 24.99 -23.29
CA TRP A 574 2.04 25.52 -24.39
C TRP A 574 3.38 26.06 -23.90
N GLY A 575 4.50 25.63 -24.51
CA GLY A 575 5.87 25.95 -24.08
C GLY A 575 6.43 25.03 -22.99
N SER A 576 5.70 23.97 -22.60
CA SER A 576 6.22 22.89 -21.75
C SER A 576 7.09 21.90 -22.56
N PHE A 577 7.88 21.06 -21.87
CA PHE A 577 8.83 20.12 -22.49
C PHE A 577 8.19 19.21 -23.56
N PHE A 578 6.94 18.80 -23.35
CA PHE A 578 6.20 17.90 -24.26
C PHE A 578 5.35 18.62 -25.31
N SER A 579 5.39 19.95 -25.37
CA SER A 579 4.73 20.74 -26.42
C SER A 579 5.60 20.85 -27.68
N ARG A 580 4.99 21.26 -28.80
CA ARG A 580 5.69 21.50 -30.07
C ARG A 580 6.30 22.91 -30.20
N ASP A 581 6.37 23.67 -29.11
CA ASP A 581 6.91 25.03 -29.11
C ASP A 581 8.41 25.05 -29.52
N PRO A 582 8.78 25.75 -30.61
CA PRO A 582 10.17 25.87 -31.05
C PRO A 582 11.07 26.65 -30.08
N SER A 583 10.50 27.41 -29.14
CA SER A 583 11.24 28.18 -28.11
C SER A 583 11.46 27.42 -26.80
N LYS A 584 11.15 26.11 -26.76
CA LYS A 584 11.27 25.27 -25.57
C LYS A 584 12.70 25.25 -25.02
N THR A 585 12.86 25.55 -23.73
CA THR A 585 14.13 25.44 -22.99
C THR A 585 14.01 24.37 -21.90
N LEU A 586 15.00 23.47 -21.83
CA LEU A 586 14.98 22.26 -20.98
C LEU A 586 14.72 22.55 -19.49
N LEU A 587 15.15 23.73 -19.00
CA LEU A 587 15.17 24.10 -17.59
C LEU A 587 14.07 25.08 -17.16
N ARG A 588 13.36 25.76 -18.07
CA ARG A 588 12.50 26.90 -17.69
C ARG A 588 11.12 26.51 -17.14
N ARG A 589 10.68 25.26 -17.28
CA ARG A 589 9.28 24.88 -16.99
C ARG A 589 9.04 23.45 -16.46
N LEU A 590 9.97 22.92 -15.66
CA LEU A 590 9.72 21.70 -14.86
C LEU A 590 8.58 21.88 -13.83
N TRP A 591 7.98 23.07 -13.72
CA TRP A 591 6.93 23.41 -12.73
C TRP A 591 5.81 24.23 -13.40
N SER A 592 5.41 23.85 -14.61
CA SER A 592 4.33 24.54 -15.32
C SER A 592 3.02 24.41 -14.52
N ARG A 593 2.32 25.53 -14.25
CA ARG A 593 0.97 25.47 -13.71
C ARG A 593 0.04 25.05 -14.84
N VAL A 594 -0.53 23.86 -14.72
CA VAL A 594 -1.52 23.36 -15.67
C VAL A 594 -2.87 23.42 -14.99
N VAL A 595 -3.87 23.97 -15.67
CA VAL A 595 -5.24 23.96 -15.15
C VAL A 595 -6.07 23.08 -16.07
N LEU A 596 -6.75 22.09 -15.48
CA LEU A 596 -7.81 21.35 -16.16
C LEU A 596 -9.15 21.89 -15.69
N VAL A 597 -9.93 22.42 -16.62
CA VAL A 597 -11.26 22.98 -16.37
C VAL A 597 -12.30 22.17 -17.13
N ALA A 598 -13.37 21.74 -16.45
CA ALA A 598 -14.56 21.18 -17.11
C ALA A 598 -15.69 22.22 -17.15
N GLY A 599 -16.39 22.28 -18.29
CA GLY A 599 -17.60 23.09 -18.47
C GLY A 599 -18.86 22.34 -18.07
N ALA A 600 -20.01 23.00 -18.20
CA ALA A 600 -21.31 22.38 -17.98
C ALA A 600 -21.60 21.32 -19.05
N PRO A 601 -22.31 20.22 -18.71
CA PRO A 601 -22.74 19.23 -19.70
C PRO A 601 -23.65 19.85 -20.76
N ILE A 602 -23.33 19.61 -22.02
CA ILE A 602 -24.12 20.01 -23.19
C ILE A 602 -24.92 18.80 -23.65
N SER A 603 -26.22 18.97 -23.85
CA SER A 603 -27.09 17.89 -24.32
C SER A 603 -26.79 17.52 -25.78
N ALA A 604 -26.97 16.25 -26.13
CA ALA A 604 -26.59 15.69 -27.42
C ALA A 604 -27.28 16.38 -28.62
N ASP A 605 -28.51 16.86 -28.43
CA ASP A 605 -29.34 17.53 -29.44
C ASP A 605 -28.81 18.91 -29.86
N VAL A 606 -28.04 19.58 -28.99
CA VAL A 606 -27.50 20.93 -29.23
C VAL A 606 -25.97 20.95 -29.35
N ALA A 607 -25.29 19.83 -29.11
CA ALA A 607 -23.84 19.74 -29.12
C ALA A 607 -23.24 19.72 -30.55
N THR A 608 -23.13 20.88 -31.20
CA THR A 608 -22.42 20.98 -32.49
C THR A 608 -20.90 21.14 -32.30
N PRO A 609 -20.05 20.70 -33.25
CA PRO A 609 -18.60 20.86 -33.16
C PRO A 609 -18.15 22.33 -33.03
N VAL A 610 -18.92 23.27 -33.59
CA VAL A 610 -18.61 24.70 -33.54
C VAL A 610 -18.90 25.23 -32.14
N ASP A 611 -20.07 24.94 -31.60
CA ASP A 611 -20.48 25.44 -30.27
C ASP A 611 -19.58 24.87 -29.17
N VAL A 612 -19.29 23.57 -29.23
CA VAL A 612 -18.39 22.93 -28.25
C VAL A 612 -16.96 23.45 -28.38
N ARG A 613 -16.51 23.83 -29.58
CA ARG A 613 -15.20 24.46 -29.75
C ARG A 613 -15.15 25.84 -29.09
N GLU A 614 -16.17 26.67 -29.28
CA GLU A 614 -16.21 28.00 -28.66
C GLU A 614 -16.30 27.90 -27.14
N GLU A 615 -17.03 26.92 -26.61
CA GLU A 615 -17.04 26.64 -25.18
C GLU A 615 -15.65 26.20 -24.67
N VAL A 616 -14.97 25.27 -25.35
CA VAL A 616 -13.59 24.87 -24.99
C VAL A 616 -12.61 26.04 -25.06
N LYS A 617 -12.75 26.94 -26.04
CA LYS A 617 -11.95 28.18 -26.11
C LYS A 617 -12.24 29.13 -24.96
N ALA A 618 -13.50 29.33 -24.62
CA ALA A 618 -13.92 30.16 -23.50
C ALA A 618 -13.34 29.60 -22.18
N LEU A 619 -13.41 28.28 -21.99
CA LEU A 619 -12.81 27.59 -20.84
C LEU A 619 -11.29 27.71 -20.82
N ARG A 620 -10.59 27.64 -21.96
CA ARG A 620 -9.13 27.85 -22.02
C ARG A 620 -8.76 29.30 -21.67
N GLY A 621 -9.54 30.26 -22.17
CA GLY A 621 -9.24 31.68 -22.08
C GLY A 621 -7.92 32.04 -22.77
N ALA A 622 -7.22 33.02 -22.21
CA ALA A 622 -5.96 33.55 -22.73
C ALA A 622 -4.71 32.71 -22.36
N VAL A 623 -4.87 31.71 -21.49
CA VAL A 623 -3.76 30.91 -20.96
C VAL A 623 -3.51 29.71 -21.89
N ARG A 624 -2.50 29.81 -22.74
CA ARG A 624 -2.07 28.76 -23.68
C ARG A 624 -1.32 27.64 -22.98
#